data_AF-B2JKV8-F1
#
_entry.id   AF-B2JKV8-F1
#
_cell.length_a   1.000
_cell.length_b   1.000
_cell.length_c   1.000
_cell.angle_alpha   90.00
_cell.angle_beta   90.00
_cell.angle_gamma   90.00
#
_symmetry.space_group_name_H-M   'P 1'
#
loop_
_entity.id
_entity.type
_entity.pdbx_description
1 polymer ?
#
loop_
_entity_poly.entity_id
_entity_poly.type
_entity_poly.pdbx_seq_one_letter_code
_entity_poly.pdbx_strand_id
1 'polypeptide(L)'
;MHPSAAPNTREFPTAESLSFYCARPAAGALAQLCTALDAAFDACADAPDPSLHAAFARAVRAALAEAAADPALLTDEQREASTACYRRHLLAADPLGRYAIAALVWMPGQASPVHAHHTWCGYALIDGTLTETRYEWQADSDCAAPVREQSREPGAVSFTRAGRTCIHRLANGSDKAAVSLHIYGVAGEQIGTHVNDIVRIADTVRAVAA
;
A
#
# COMPACT_ATOMS: atom_id res chain seq x y z
N MET A 1 77.64 25.35 -11.51
CA MET A 1 76.84 26.02 -12.56
C MET A 1 75.94 24.96 -13.20
N HIS A 2 74.64 25.20 -13.18
CA HIS A 2 73.52 24.25 -13.33
C HIS A 2 73.62 23.18 -14.42
N PRO A 3 73.16 21.95 -14.15
CA PRO A 3 72.50 21.11 -15.13
C PRO A 3 70.97 21.15 -14.99
N SER A 4 70.35 21.03 -16.17
CA SER A 4 68.93 21.13 -16.53
C SER A 4 68.02 20.12 -15.85
N ALA A 5 66.81 20.55 -15.47
CA ALA A 5 65.77 19.75 -14.85
C ALA A 5 64.87 19.08 -15.91
N ALA A 6 64.68 17.76 -15.79
CA ALA A 6 63.61 17.03 -16.45
C ALA A 6 62.29 17.18 -15.65
N PRO A 7 61.12 17.22 -16.30
CA PRO A 7 59.85 17.30 -15.59
C PRO A 7 59.50 15.95 -14.93
N ASN A 8 59.30 16.01 -13.62
CA ASN A 8 58.89 14.92 -12.75
C ASN A 8 57.39 14.65 -12.95
N THR A 9 57.04 13.59 -13.68
CA THR A 9 55.67 13.08 -13.78
C THR A 9 55.22 12.57 -12.41
N ARG A 10 54.44 13.38 -11.70
CA ARG A 10 53.68 12.94 -10.53
C ARG A 10 52.37 12.34 -11.01
N GLU A 11 52.27 11.02 -10.94
CA GLU A 11 51.01 10.29 -11.05
C GLU A 11 50.11 10.71 -9.87
N PHE A 12 48.92 11.21 -10.18
CA PHE A 12 47.90 11.48 -9.18
C PHE A 12 46.99 10.25 -9.04
N PRO A 13 46.73 9.77 -7.81
CA PRO A 13 45.88 8.61 -7.60
C PRO A 13 44.44 8.89 -8.06
N THR A 14 43.87 7.90 -8.71
CA THR A 14 42.47 7.81 -9.16
C THR A 14 41.50 8.06 -8.01
N ALA A 15 40.45 8.85 -8.28
CA ALA A 15 39.37 9.11 -7.35
C ALA A 15 38.51 7.86 -7.14
N GLU A 16 38.93 7.00 -6.20
CA GLU A 16 38.03 6.14 -5.45
C GLU A 16 37.60 6.85 -4.16
N SER A 17 36.42 6.46 -3.66
CA SER A 17 35.82 6.84 -2.37
C SER A 17 35.12 8.22 -2.31
N LEU A 18 33.94 8.28 -2.91
CA LEU A 18 32.77 8.70 -2.14
C LEU A 18 31.81 7.51 -2.08
N SER A 19 31.91 6.77 -0.99
CA SER A 19 30.96 5.75 -0.57
C SER A 19 29.58 6.38 -0.36
N PHE A 20 28.79 6.42 -1.44
CA PHE A 20 27.34 6.42 -1.29
C PHE A 20 26.98 5.11 -0.59
N TYR A 21 26.53 5.22 0.65
CA TYR A 21 25.87 4.14 1.37
C TYR A 21 24.51 3.92 0.69
N CYS A 22 24.51 3.30 -0.49
CA CYS A 22 23.30 2.77 -1.08
C CYS A 22 22.92 1.53 -0.29
N ALA A 23 21.97 1.69 0.64
CA ALA A 23 21.23 0.56 1.14
C ALA A 23 20.60 -0.19 -0.06
N ARG A 24 20.92 -1.49 -0.21
CA ARG A 24 20.22 -2.41 -1.11
C ARG A 24 20.05 -3.77 -0.39
N PRO A 25 18.90 -4.47 -0.48
CA PRO A 25 17.66 -4.12 -1.20
C PRO A 25 16.33 -4.39 -0.44
N ALA A 26 15.41 -3.42 -0.47
CA ALA A 26 13.96 -3.69 -0.53
C ALA A 26 13.48 -4.13 -1.94
N ALA A 27 14.38 -4.09 -2.93
CA ALA A 27 14.09 -4.29 -4.34
C ALA A 27 13.68 -5.73 -4.73
N GLY A 28 14.01 -6.75 -3.92
CA GLY A 28 13.73 -8.14 -4.27
C GLY A 28 12.25 -8.50 -4.15
N ALA A 29 11.71 -8.39 -2.94
CA ALA A 29 10.31 -8.69 -2.65
C ALA A 29 9.33 -7.80 -3.44
N LEU A 30 9.64 -6.50 -3.54
CA LEU A 30 8.81 -5.56 -4.30
C LEU A 30 8.81 -5.89 -5.80
N ALA A 31 9.96 -6.24 -6.39
CA ALA A 31 10.02 -6.65 -7.80
C ALA A 31 9.29 -7.97 -8.05
N GLN A 32 9.38 -8.93 -7.12
CA GLN A 32 8.60 -10.17 -7.18
C GLN A 32 7.10 -9.91 -7.12
N LEU A 33 6.66 -9.00 -6.24
CA LEU A 33 5.28 -8.56 -6.17
C LEU A 33 4.82 -7.95 -7.50
N CYS A 34 5.58 -7.02 -8.08
CA CYS A 34 5.24 -6.43 -9.38
C CYS A 34 5.16 -7.52 -10.48
N THR A 35 6.13 -8.44 -10.52
CA THR A 35 6.13 -9.56 -11.49
C THR A 35 4.89 -10.45 -11.34
N ALA A 36 4.48 -10.74 -10.11
CA ALA A 36 3.30 -11.56 -9.84
C ALA A 36 2.00 -10.84 -10.23
N LEU A 37 1.93 -9.51 -10.04
CA LEU A 37 0.80 -8.70 -10.50
C LEU A 37 0.73 -8.66 -12.02
N ASP A 38 1.86 -8.46 -12.70
CA ASP A 38 1.94 -8.46 -14.16
C ASP A 38 1.45 -9.80 -14.74
N ALA A 39 1.90 -10.92 -14.16
CA ALA A 39 1.43 -12.25 -14.53
C ALA A 39 -0.08 -12.44 -14.28
N ALA A 40 -0.63 -11.85 -13.21
CA ALA A 40 -2.08 -11.90 -12.96
C ALA A 40 -2.88 -11.13 -14.02
N PHE A 41 -2.37 -9.98 -14.47
CA PHE A 41 -2.95 -9.23 -15.58
C PHE A 41 -2.86 -10.01 -16.89
N ASP A 42 -1.70 -10.57 -17.22
CA ASP A 42 -1.48 -11.34 -18.46
C ASP A 42 -2.40 -12.57 -18.52
N ALA A 43 -2.57 -13.28 -17.40
CA ALA A 43 -3.48 -14.42 -17.30
C ALA A 43 -4.97 -14.06 -17.50
N CYS A 44 -5.31 -12.76 -17.42
CA CYS A 44 -6.65 -12.24 -17.63
C CYS A 44 -6.70 -11.22 -18.78
N ALA A 45 -5.74 -11.25 -19.72
CA ALA A 45 -5.61 -10.23 -20.76
C ALA A 45 -6.82 -10.15 -21.70
N ASP A 46 -7.56 -11.23 -21.87
CA ASP A 46 -8.78 -11.28 -22.69
C ASP A 46 -10.01 -10.67 -21.99
N ALA A 47 -9.90 -10.35 -20.70
CA ALA A 47 -10.97 -9.75 -19.92
C ALA A 47 -10.95 -8.21 -20.04
N PRO A 48 -12.10 -7.54 -20.27
CA PRO A 48 -12.19 -6.08 -20.24
C PRO A 48 -11.80 -5.47 -18.88
N ASP A 49 -12.10 -6.18 -17.79
CA ASP A 49 -11.69 -5.82 -16.43
C ASP A 49 -11.23 -7.07 -15.68
N PRO A 50 -9.91 -7.31 -15.59
CA PRO A 50 -9.34 -8.43 -14.85
C PRO A 50 -9.82 -8.51 -13.40
N SER A 51 -10.11 -7.38 -12.74
CA SER A 51 -10.53 -7.34 -11.34
C SER A 51 -11.89 -8.00 -11.09
N LEU A 52 -12.70 -8.18 -12.14
CA LEU A 52 -13.94 -8.92 -12.08
C LEU A 52 -13.73 -10.44 -12.01
N HIS A 53 -12.55 -10.94 -12.39
CA HIS A 53 -12.25 -12.36 -12.43
C HIS A 53 -11.76 -12.90 -11.07
N ALA A 54 -12.34 -14.04 -10.66
CA ALA A 54 -11.93 -14.71 -9.41
C ALA A 54 -10.47 -15.18 -9.44
N ALA A 55 -9.95 -15.53 -10.63
CA ALA A 55 -8.56 -15.93 -10.82
C ALA A 55 -7.60 -14.76 -10.52
N PHE A 56 -7.88 -13.57 -11.07
CA PHE A 56 -7.13 -12.35 -10.77
C PHE A 56 -7.12 -12.05 -9.27
N ALA A 57 -8.30 -12.01 -8.64
CA ALA A 57 -8.42 -11.74 -7.22
C ALA A 57 -7.66 -12.76 -6.35
N ARG A 58 -7.61 -14.03 -6.77
CA ARG A 58 -6.82 -15.08 -6.08
C ARG A 58 -5.32 -14.86 -6.26
N ALA A 59 -4.86 -14.52 -7.47
CA ALA A 59 -3.47 -14.24 -7.75
C ALA A 59 -2.96 -13.02 -6.96
N VAL A 60 -3.72 -11.91 -6.95
CA VAL A 60 -3.37 -10.71 -6.18
C VAL A 60 -3.28 -11.01 -4.68
N ARG A 61 -4.21 -11.79 -4.11
CA ARG A 61 -4.14 -12.19 -2.69
C ARG A 61 -2.91 -13.05 -2.39
N ALA A 62 -2.56 -13.98 -3.27
CA ALA A 62 -1.37 -14.81 -3.09
C ALA A 62 -0.09 -13.97 -3.11
N ALA A 63 0.05 -13.08 -4.09
CA ALA A 63 1.19 -12.18 -4.21
C ALA A 63 1.33 -11.23 -3.00
N LEU A 64 0.20 -10.70 -2.51
CA LEU A 64 0.16 -9.89 -1.28
C LEU A 64 0.61 -10.67 -0.04
N ALA A 65 0.14 -11.91 0.10
CA ALA A 65 0.49 -12.75 1.24
C ALA A 65 1.99 -13.06 1.28
N GLU A 66 2.57 -13.38 0.12
CA GLU A 66 4.00 -13.63 -0.03
C GLU A 66 4.82 -12.36 0.26
N ALA A 67 4.47 -11.24 -0.37
CA ALA A 67 5.19 -9.98 -0.15
C ALA A 67 5.11 -9.50 1.31
N ALA A 68 3.93 -9.56 1.94
CA ALA A 68 3.75 -9.11 3.32
C ALA A 68 4.48 -9.99 4.35
N ALA A 69 4.84 -11.22 3.99
CA ALA A 69 5.63 -12.11 4.83
C ALA A 69 7.15 -11.84 4.74
N ASP A 70 7.60 -11.08 3.75
CA ASP A 70 9.03 -10.77 3.57
C ASP A 70 9.43 -9.55 4.44
N PRO A 71 10.30 -9.74 5.46
CA PRO A 71 10.73 -8.64 6.32
C PRO A 71 11.55 -7.56 5.58
N ALA A 72 12.12 -7.89 4.41
CA ALA A 72 12.88 -6.97 3.59
C ALA A 72 12.00 -6.17 2.61
N LEU A 73 10.67 -6.35 2.60
CA LEU A 73 9.78 -5.65 1.67
C LEU A 73 9.89 -4.12 1.76
N LEU A 74 10.04 -3.58 2.97
CA LEU A 74 10.02 -2.13 3.23
C LEU A 74 11.34 -1.66 3.83
N THR A 75 11.85 -0.53 3.33
CA THR A 75 12.95 0.20 3.99
C THR A 75 12.46 0.94 5.23
N ASP A 76 13.38 1.43 6.05
CA ASP A 76 13.06 2.25 7.22
C ASP A 76 12.36 3.56 6.81
N GLU A 77 12.77 4.19 5.70
CA GLU A 77 12.14 5.41 5.17
C GLU A 77 10.69 5.15 4.78
N GLN A 78 10.40 3.98 4.19
CA GLN A 78 9.05 3.55 3.81
C GLN A 78 8.19 3.14 5.00
N ARG A 79 8.76 3.13 6.21
CA ARG A 79 8.07 2.89 7.50
C ARG A 79 7.88 4.16 8.31
N GLU A 80 8.37 5.31 7.83
CA GLU A 80 8.20 6.58 8.55
C GLU A 80 6.72 6.92 8.73
N ALA A 81 6.34 7.30 9.94
CA ALA A 81 4.99 7.73 10.26
C ALA A 81 4.77 9.24 10.04
N SER A 82 3.53 9.68 10.21
CA SER A 82 3.15 11.09 10.35
C SER A 82 2.30 11.24 11.61
N THR A 83 2.45 12.36 12.31
CA THR A 83 1.66 12.67 13.51
C THR A 83 0.27 13.19 13.19
N ALA A 84 0.05 13.74 11.99
CA ALA A 84 -1.22 14.36 11.61
C ALA A 84 -2.27 13.34 11.10
N CYS A 85 -1.83 12.38 10.29
CA CYS A 85 -2.68 11.35 9.70
C CYS A 85 -1.83 10.13 9.33
N TYR A 86 -2.48 9.02 8.98
CA TYR A 86 -1.75 7.87 8.45
C TYR A 86 -1.03 8.27 7.15
N ARG A 87 0.21 7.82 6.99
CA ARG A 87 1.06 8.19 5.86
C ARG A 87 0.98 7.12 4.77
N ARG A 88 0.90 7.54 3.51
CA ARG A 88 1.04 6.67 2.34
C ARG A 88 2.45 6.84 1.77
N HIS A 89 3.17 5.74 1.59
CA HIS A 89 4.43 5.66 0.87
C HIS A 89 4.21 4.91 -0.44
N LEU A 90 4.28 5.61 -1.57
CA LEU A 90 4.25 4.96 -2.88
C LEU A 90 5.53 4.11 -3.05
N LEU A 91 5.36 2.81 -3.28
CA LEU A 91 6.46 1.85 -3.41
C LEU A 91 6.79 1.59 -4.88
N ALA A 92 5.76 1.34 -5.68
CA ALA A 92 5.86 1.09 -7.11
C ALA A 92 4.55 1.49 -7.80
N ALA A 93 4.64 1.80 -9.09
CA ALA A 93 3.49 1.97 -9.95
C ALA A 93 3.78 1.31 -11.30
N ASP A 94 2.78 0.66 -11.86
CA ASP A 94 2.85 0.08 -13.18
C ASP A 94 2.96 1.18 -14.25
N PRO A 95 3.92 1.12 -15.19
CA PRO A 95 4.09 2.13 -16.24
C PRO A 95 2.88 2.28 -17.17
N LEU A 96 2.02 1.27 -17.29
CA LEU A 96 0.78 1.34 -18.07
C LEU A 96 -0.41 1.85 -17.24
N GLY A 97 -0.19 2.23 -15.97
CA GLY A 97 -1.22 2.73 -15.07
C GLY A 97 -2.19 1.66 -14.56
N ARG A 98 -1.87 0.37 -14.69
CA ARG A 98 -2.76 -0.74 -14.28
C ARG A 98 -2.89 -0.87 -12.78
N TYR A 99 -1.84 -0.52 -12.02
CA TYR A 99 -1.85 -0.53 -10.56
C TYR A 99 -0.80 0.39 -9.94
N ALA A 100 -1.00 0.73 -8.67
CA ALA A 100 -0.03 1.38 -7.80
C ALA A 100 -0.01 0.70 -6.42
N ILE A 101 1.18 0.56 -5.84
CA ILE A 101 1.46 -0.13 -4.59
C ILE A 101 1.91 0.89 -3.54
N ALA A 102 1.31 0.86 -2.35
CA ALA A 102 1.73 1.70 -1.25
C ALA A 102 1.80 0.96 0.09
N ALA A 103 2.78 1.33 0.92
CA ALA A 103 2.74 1.06 2.35
C ALA A 103 2.00 2.20 3.06
N LEU A 104 1.09 1.84 3.96
CA LEU A 104 0.38 2.78 4.82
C LEU A 104 0.85 2.57 6.26
N VAL A 105 1.31 3.65 6.88
CA VAL A 105 1.81 3.66 8.27
C VAL A 105 0.78 4.37 9.15
N TRP A 106 0.30 3.66 10.16
CA TRP A 106 -0.79 4.07 11.05
C TRP A 106 -0.29 4.20 12.48
N MET A 107 -0.25 5.41 13.01
CA MET A 107 0.00 5.63 14.44
C MET A 107 -1.24 5.32 15.29
N PRO A 108 -1.07 5.06 16.60
CA PRO A 108 -2.18 4.89 17.54
C PRO A 108 -3.26 5.97 17.39
N GLY A 109 -4.52 5.53 17.34
CA GLY A 109 -5.69 6.41 17.18
C GLY A 109 -5.97 6.88 15.76
N GLN A 110 -5.09 6.63 14.78
CA GLN A 110 -5.33 7.03 13.40
C GLN A 110 -6.31 6.08 12.70
N ALA A 111 -7.08 6.63 11.76
CA ALA A 111 -8.02 5.86 10.98
C ALA A 111 -8.29 6.47 9.60
N SER A 112 -8.79 5.65 8.70
CA SER A 112 -9.36 6.10 7.44
C SER A 112 -10.75 6.72 7.66
N PRO A 113 -11.27 7.54 6.71
CA PRO A 113 -12.70 7.74 6.60
C PRO A 113 -13.42 6.41 6.30
N VAL A 114 -14.74 6.39 6.44
CA VAL A 114 -15.56 5.30 5.88
C VAL A 114 -15.60 5.50 4.37
N HIS A 115 -15.18 4.48 3.61
CA HIS A 115 -15.06 4.60 2.16
C HIS A 115 -15.33 3.28 1.46
N ALA A 116 -15.86 3.40 0.25
CA ALA A 116 -15.74 2.39 -0.79
C ALA A 116 -14.53 2.73 -1.68
N HIS A 117 -14.42 2.08 -2.84
CA HIS A 117 -13.31 2.30 -3.76
C HIS A 117 -13.81 2.62 -5.17
N HIS A 118 -13.19 3.59 -5.83
CA HIS A 118 -13.43 3.83 -7.27
C HIS A 118 -12.72 2.80 -8.16
N THR A 119 -11.79 2.03 -7.60
CA THR A 119 -11.03 0.97 -8.26
C THR A 119 -11.02 -0.31 -7.42
N TRP A 120 -10.46 -1.41 -7.93
CA TRP A 120 -10.19 -2.57 -7.09
C TRP A 120 -9.06 -2.26 -6.07
N CYS A 121 -9.08 -2.98 -4.95
CA CYS A 121 -8.09 -2.82 -3.88
C CYS A 121 -7.66 -4.20 -3.36
N GLY A 122 -6.35 -4.44 -3.37
CA GLY A 122 -5.68 -5.48 -2.60
C GLY A 122 -5.13 -4.91 -1.30
N TYR A 123 -5.21 -5.67 -0.21
CA TYR A 123 -4.78 -5.26 1.13
C TYR A 123 -4.07 -6.41 1.84
N ALA A 124 -2.96 -6.13 2.52
CA ALA A 124 -2.34 -7.03 3.48
C ALA A 124 -1.86 -6.25 4.71
N LEU A 125 -1.98 -6.81 5.91
CA LEU A 125 -1.33 -6.25 7.09
C LEU A 125 0.08 -6.83 7.25
N ILE A 126 1.08 -5.97 7.40
CA ILE A 126 2.49 -6.35 7.59
C ILE A 126 2.81 -6.37 9.09
N ASP A 127 2.57 -5.25 9.79
CA ASP A 127 2.94 -5.07 11.18
C ASP A 127 1.80 -4.49 12.02
N GLY A 128 1.80 -4.81 13.31
CA GLY A 128 0.80 -4.35 14.27
C GLY A 128 -0.58 -4.92 13.97
N THR A 129 -1.61 -4.22 14.44
CA THR A 129 -3.00 -4.67 14.33
C THR A 129 -3.88 -3.50 13.88
N LEU A 130 -4.80 -3.77 12.95
CA LEU A 130 -5.83 -2.80 12.55
C LEU A 130 -7.21 -3.37 12.80
N THR A 131 -8.15 -2.53 13.22
CA THR A 131 -9.57 -2.84 13.25
C THR A 131 -10.18 -2.48 11.90
N GLU A 132 -10.83 -3.45 11.25
CA GLU A 132 -11.65 -3.23 10.06
C GLU A 132 -13.13 -3.26 10.43
N THR A 133 -13.81 -2.12 10.30
CA THR A 133 -15.27 -2.04 10.36
C THR A 133 -15.81 -2.11 8.93
N ARG A 134 -16.67 -3.09 8.64
CA ARG A 134 -17.41 -3.25 7.37
C ARG A 134 -18.78 -2.59 7.46
N TYR A 135 -19.19 -1.99 6.35
CA TYR A 135 -20.47 -1.32 6.23
C TYR A 135 -21.23 -1.86 5.02
N GLU A 136 -22.55 -1.80 5.09
CA GLU A 136 -23.44 -2.07 3.97
C GLU A 136 -24.09 -0.77 3.50
N TRP A 137 -24.19 -0.62 2.17
CA TRP A 137 -24.80 0.55 1.55
C TRP A 137 -26.32 0.48 1.63
N GLN A 138 -26.93 1.53 2.19
CA GLN A 138 -28.38 1.70 2.29
C GLN A 138 -28.81 2.70 1.21
N ALA A 139 -29.35 2.19 0.09
CA ALA A 139 -29.71 3.00 -1.06
C ALA A 139 -30.83 4.02 -0.75
N ASP A 140 -31.83 3.61 0.03
CA ASP A 140 -32.99 4.45 0.36
C ASP A 140 -32.60 5.71 1.16
N SER A 141 -31.55 5.61 1.98
CA SER A 141 -31.07 6.68 2.83
C SER A 141 -29.75 7.29 2.37
N ASP A 142 -29.19 6.86 1.24
CA ASP A 142 -27.89 7.33 0.70
C ASP A 142 -26.80 7.40 1.81
N CYS A 143 -26.64 6.28 2.54
CA CYS A 143 -25.64 6.17 3.60
C CYS A 143 -25.19 4.73 3.83
N ALA A 144 -24.08 4.57 4.54
CA ALA A 144 -23.53 3.28 4.95
C ALA A 144 -23.84 2.99 6.42
N ALA A 145 -24.24 1.75 6.73
CA ALA A 145 -24.49 1.28 8.10
C ALA A 145 -23.47 0.20 8.49
N PRO A 146 -22.88 0.23 9.71
CA PRO A 146 -21.90 -0.76 10.13
C PRO A 146 -22.57 -2.13 10.31
N VAL A 147 -21.94 -3.18 9.79
CA VAL A 147 -22.48 -4.56 9.83
C VAL A 147 -21.54 -5.55 10.51
N ARG A 148 -20.23 -5.29 10.50
CA ARG A 148 -19.24 -6.15 11.15
C ARG A 148 -18.03 -5.34 11.55
N GLU A 149 -17.43 -5.70 12.67
CA GLU A 149 -16.09 -5.28 13.03
C GLU A 149 -15.19 -6.50 13.20
N GLN A 150 -13.93 -6.40 12.79
CA GLN A 150 -12.95 -7.45 13.01
C GLN A 150 -11.55 -6.90 13.21
N SER A 151 -10.75 -7.62 13.99
CA SER A 151 -9.30 -7.41 14.01
C SER A 151 -8.66 -7.94 12.73
N ARG A 152 -7.62 -7.24 12.27
CA ARG A 152 -6.69 -7.66 11.22
C ARG A 152 -5.33 -7.77 11.89
N GLU A 153 -4.78 -8.97 11.87
CA GLU A 153 -3.45 -9.29 12.38
C GLU A 153 -2.44 -9.39 11.23
N PRO A 154 -1.12 -9.36 11.49
CA PRO A 154 -0.09 -9.55 10.47
C PRO A 154 -0.37 -10.80 9.63
N GLY A 155 -0.23 -10.67 8.31
CA GLY A 155 -0.58 -11.71 7.34
C GLY A 155 -2.06 -11.78 6.96
N ALA A 156 -2.94 -10.97 7.56
CA ALA A 156 -4.32 -10.85 7.09
C ALA A 156 -4.35 -10.20 5.70
N VAL A 157 -4.94 -10.89 4.72
CA VAL A 157 -5.05 -10.44 3.33
C VAL A 157 -6.51 -10.28 2.91
N SER A 158 -6.80 -9.28 2.09
CA SER A 158 -8.10 -9.12 1.45
C SER A 158 -7.99 -8.53 0.04
N PHE A 159 -9.07 -8.70 -0.72
CA PHE A 159 -9.23 -8.09 -2.04
C PHE A 159 -10.69 -7.66 -2.20
N THR A 160 -10.89 -6.48 -2.77
CA THR A 160 -12.21 -5.97 -3.16
C THR A 160 -12.17 -5.43 -4.58
N ARG A 161 -13.33 -5.46 -5.22
CA ARG A 161 -13.60 -4.77 -6.49
C ARG A 161 -13.92 -3.30 -6.24
N ALA A 162 -13.97 -2.54 -7.32
CA ALA A 162 -14.53 -1.20 -7.34
C ALA A 162 -16.02 -1.20 -6.94
N GLY A 163 -16.48 -0.04 -6.46
CA GLY A 163 -17.84 0.20 -6.05
C GLY A 163 -18.12 -0.10 -4.57
N ARG A 164 -19.40 -0.03 -4.21
CA ARG A 164 -19.89 -0.01 -2.82
C ARG A 164 -20.20 -1.39 -2.24
N THR A 165 -19.70 -2.45 -2.86
CA THR A 165 -19.88 -3.83 -2.37
C THR A 165 -19.02 -4.15 -1.14
N CYS A 166 -18.00 -3.33 -0.86
CA CYS A 166 -17.06 -3.56 0.22
C CYS A 166 -16.66 -2.24 0.91
N ILE A 167 -17.65 -1.55 1.47
CA ILE A 167 -17.41 -0.33 2.24
C ILE A 167 -16.71 -0.70 3.55
N HIS A 168 -15.65 0.04 3.89
CA HIS A 168 -14.96 -0.19 5.15
C HIS A 168 -14.32 1.06 5.76
N ARG A 169 -13.90 0.89 7.00
CA ARG A 169 -13.00 1.78 7.72
C ARG A 169 -11.91 0.95 8.37
N LEU A 170 -10.66 1.37 8.18
CA LEU A 170 -9.51 0.83 8.90
C LEU A 170 -9.12 1.81 10.00
N ALA A 171 -8.86 1.30 11.19
CA ALA A 171 -8.44 2.09 12.34
C ALA A 171 -7.37 1.37 13.14
N ASN A 172 -6.34 2.10 13.55
CA ASN A 172 -5.39 1.63 14.54
C ASN A 172 -5.90 2.00 15.93
N GLY A 173 -6.65 1.09 16.55
CA GLY A 173 -7.10 1.22 17.94
C GLY A 173 -6.09 0.75 18.99
N SER A 174 -4.88 0.33 18.57
CA SER A 174 -3.85 -0.19 19.47
C SER A 174 -2.94 0.93 20.01
N ASP A 175 -2.02 0.56 20.91
CA ASP A 175 -0.97 1.43 21.46
C ASP A 175 0.34 1.42 20.66
N LYS A 176 0.39 0.66 19.55
CA LYS A 176 1.57 0.51 18.68
C LYS A 176 1.27 1.00 17.26
N ALA A 177 2.31 1.36 16.53
CA ALA A 177 2.17 1.61 15.10
C ALA A 177 1.80 0.32 14.35
N ALA A 178 1.05 0.47 13.26
CA ALA A 178 0.73 -0.60 12.34
C ALA A 178 1.16 -0.22 10.92
N VAL A 179 1.46 -1.23 10.09
CA VAL A 179 1.84 -1.04 8.69
C VAL A 179 1.04 -1.98 7.82
N SER A 180 0.35 -1.44 6.81
CA SER A 180 -0.40 -2.22 5.82
C SER A 180 0.12 -1.97 4.41
N LEU A 181 0.10 -3.01 3.59
CA LEU A 181 0.38 -2.95 2.16
C LEU A 181 -0.93 -2.85 1.39
N HIS A 182 -0.98 -1.93 0.43
CA HIS A 182 -2.14 -1.71 -0.40
C HIS A 182 -1.74 -1.70 -1.88
N ILE A 183 -2.60 -2.29 -2.71
CA ILE A 183 -2.49 -2.24 -4.17
C ILE A 183 -3.82 -1.73 -4.70
N TYR A 184 -3.77 -0.70 -5.54
CA TYR A 184 -4.94 -0.08 -6.13
C TYR A 184 -4.83 -0.07 -7.64
N GLY A 185 -5.93 -0.29 -8.36
CA GLY A 185 -5.97 -0.20 -9.82
C GLY A 185 -6.04 1.25 -10.32
N VAL A 186 -5.02 2.06 -10.01
CA VAL A 186 -4.85 3.45 -10.47
C VAL A 186 -3.40 3.70 -10.86
N ALA A 187 -3.15 4.77 -11.61
CA ALA A 187 -1.80 5.29 -11.82
C ALA A 187 -1.18 5.79 -10.49
N GLY A 188 0.16 5.82 -10.42
CA GLY A 188 0.88 6.18 -9.20
C GLY A 188 0.52 7.57 -8.67
N GLU A 189 0.37 8.54 -9.56
CA GLU A 189 0.03 9.93 -9.24
C GLU A 189 -1.38 10.09 -8.65
N GLN A 190 -2.23 9.09 -8.84
CA GLN A 190 -3.64 9.10 -8.46
C GLN A 190 -3.91 8.35 -7.14
N ILE A 191 -2.91 7.66 -6.56
CA ILE A 191 -3.07 6.81 -5.38
C ILE A 191 -3.58 7.58 -4.15
N GLY A 192 -3.32 8.89 -4.07
CA GLY A 192 -3.76 9.74 -2.97
C GLY A 192 -5.13 10.39 -3.17
N THR A 193 -5.69 10.37 -4.38
CA THR A 193 -6.81 11.24 -4.77
C THR A 193 -7.97 10.52 -5.44
N HIS A 194 -7.74 9.38 -6.10
CA HIS A 194 -8.76 8.70 -6.93
C HIS A 194 -9.15 7.32 -6.40
N VAL A 195 -8.61 6.91 -5.25
CA VAL A 195 -8.88 5.58 -4.69
C VAL A 195 -10.20 5.53 -3.94
N ASN A 196 -10.38 6.45 -2.98
CA ASN A 196 -11.47 6.37 -2.01
C ASN A 196 -12.75 7.03 -2.53
N ASP A 197 -13.85 6.28 -2.55
CA ASP A 197 -15.22 6.81 -2.63
C ASP A 197 -15.71 7.03 -1.19
N ILE A 198 -15.55 8.23 -0.65
CA ILE A 198 -15.94 8.54 0.73
C ILE A 198 -17.45 8.57 0.82
N VAL A 199 -18.01 7.79 1.75
CA VAL A 199 -19.46 7.66 1.92
C VAL A 199 -19.93 8.24 3.23
N ARG A 200 -21.16 8.76 3.22
CA ARG A 200 -21.86 9.18 4.43
C ARG A 200 -22.24 7.96 5.27
N ILE A 201 -22.15 8.06 6.59
CA ILE A 201 -22.67 7.05 7.50
C ILE A 201 -24.06 7.43 8.02
N ALA A 202 -24.89 6.43 8.32
CA ALA A 202 -26.14 6.66 9.01
C ALA A 202 -25.87 7.35 10.36
N ASP A 203 -26.66 8.38 10.69
CA ASP A 203 -26.60 8.98 12.02
C ASP A 203 -26.97 7.90 13.03
N THR A 204 -26.02 7.52 13.88
CA THR A 204 -26.33 6.64 15.00
C THR A 204 -27.19 7.46 15.94
N VAL A 205 -28.53 7.30 15.90
CA VAL A 205 -29.37 7.69 17.03
C VAL A 205 -28.85 6.87 18.19
N ARG A 206 -28.05 7.50 19.06
CA ARG A 206 -27.74 6.92 20.36
C ARG A 206 -29.10 6.73 21.03
N ALA A 207 -29.57 5.49 21.10
CA ALA A 207 -30.62 5.15 22.04
C ALA A 207 -30.06 5.55 23.41
N VAL A 208 -30.55 6.68 23.93
CA VAL A 208 -30.35 7.06 25.31
C VAL A 208 -31.01 5.94 26.09
N ALA A 209 -30.20 5.10 26.74
CA ALA A 209 -30.69 4.15 27.71
C ALA A 209 -31.45 4.96 28.78
N ALA A 210 -32.76 4.71 28.84
CA ALA A 210 -33.63 5.17 29.91
C ALA A 210 -33.36 4.38 31.20
#